data_AF-A0A7M3ZCR3-F1
#
_entry.id   AF-A0A7M3ZCR3-F1
#
_cell.length_a   1.000
_cell.length_b   1.000
_cell.length_c   1.000
_cell.angle_alpha   90.00
_cell.angle_beta   90.00
_cell.angle_gamma   90.00
#
_symmetry.space_group_name_H-M   'P 1'
#
loop_
_entity.id
_entity.type
_entity.pdbx_description
1 polymer ?
#
loop_
_entity_poly.entity_id
_entity_poly.type
_entity_poly.pdbx_seq_one_letter_code
_entity_poly.pdbx_strand_id
1 'polypeptide(L)'
;MDEQVLTLTGTVVDYTNASITGISFDKHYLVAEVNLTAVTRLVMVNLDTGEQRILGDPLFPVAEPSIGYGHVAWQHQQFLNSLNPVEGNLDWDVSYHVIVENRSYPLHVEDEVNQTSPQVMQDHIAWLQEGEKEDDAPEVRIFSLEDTFEPYSSKTMQAATILLIPMLTIWMIQRQKENGGRVIQTEEE
;
A
#
# COMPACT_ATOMS: atom_id res chain seq x y z
N MET A 1 10.83 6.63 20.09
CA MET A 1 10.96 5.44 19.23
C MET A 1 11.61 4.31 20.01
N ASP A 2 12.89 4.43 20.39
CA ASP A 2 13.60 3.36 21.12
C ASP A 2 13.01 3.06 22.51
N GLU A 3 12.46 4.06 23.21
CA GLU A 3 11.71 3.86 24.46
C GLU A 3 10.44 3.00 24.25
N GLN A 4 9.78 3.15 23.10
CA GLN A 4 8.61 2.33 22.76
C GLN A 4 9.05 0.91 22.40
N VAL A 5 10.15 0.73 21.67
CA VAL A 5 10.75 -0.60 21.43
C VAL A 5 11.08 -1.28 22.77
N LEU A 6 11.69 -0.58 23.72
CA LEU A 6 11.94 -1.11 25.06
C LEU A 6 10.65 -1.52 25.77
N THR A 7 9.57 -0.73 25.61
CA THR A 7 8.27 -1.03 26.22
C THR A 7 7.62 -2.27 25.59
N LEU A 8 7.80 -2.50 24.29
CA LEU A 8 7.21 -3.62 23.56
C LEU A 8 8.04 -4.91 23.66
N THR A 9 9.36 -4.81 23.82
CA THR A 9 10.29 -5.95 23.76
C THR A 9 10.99 -6.26 25.08
N GLY A 10 11.00 -5.32 26.03
CA GLY A 10 11.79 -5.41 27.27
C GLY A 10 13.30 -5.28 27.05
N THR A 11 13.74 -5.03 25.82
CA THR A 11 15.17 -4.99 25.43
C THR A 11 15.53 -3.61 24.86
N VAL A 12 16.71 -3.11 25.21
CA VAL A 12 17.21 -1.83 24.69
C VAL A 12 17.80 -2.04 23.29
N VAL A 13 17.54 -1.09 22.39
CA VAL A 13 18.14 -1.06 21.04
C VAL A 13 19.65 -0.81 21.14
N ASP A 14 20.45 -1.72 20.59
CA ASP A 14 21.91 -1.60 20.58
C ASP A 14 22.44 -1.30 19.17
N TYR A 15 22.81 -0.03 18.96
CA TYR A 15 23.41 0.42 17.71
C TYR A 15 24.89 0.06 17.56
N THR A 16 25.59 -0.23 18.66
CA THR A 16 27.03 -0.54 18.63
C THR A 16 27.27 -1.98 18.18
N ASN A 17 26.39 -2.89 18.59
CA ASN A 17 26.42 -4.30 18.20
C ASN A 17 25.44 -4.62 17.06
N ALA A 18 25.05 -3.60 16.28
CA ALA A 18 24.18 -3.78 15.13
C ALA A 18 24.82 -4.72 14.09
N SER A 19 24.02 -5.60 13.51
CA SER A 19 24.49 -6.54 12.48
C SER A 19 23.55 -6.56 11.29
N ILE A 20 24.09 -6.73 10.08
CA ILE A 20 23.30 -6.90 8.86
C ILE A 20 22.98 -8.38 8.71
N THR A 21 21.70 -8.74 8.73
CA THR A 21 21.23 -10.13 8.64
C THR A 21 20.78 -10.53 7.24
N GLY A 22 20.45 -9.55 6.40
CA GLY A 22 20.00 -9.76 5.03
C GLY A 22 20.19 -8.51 4.19
N ILE A 23 20.31 -8.71 2.87
CA ILE A 23 20.46 -7.64 1.88
C ILE A 23 19.69 -7.98 0.62
N SER A 24 19.13 -6.95 -0.01
CA SER A 24 18.47 -7.00 -1.30
C SER A 24 18.88 -5.76 -2.08
N PHE A 25 19.16 -5.86 -3.38
CA PHE A 25 19.65 -4.71 -4.14
C PHE A 25 19.19 -4.76 -5.60
N ASP A 26 19.03 -3.58 -6.17
CA ASP A 26 18.90 -3.39 -7.60
C ASP A 26 20.06 -2.53 -8.12
N LYS A 27 19.88 -1.92 -9.30
CA LYS A 27 20.91 -1.07 -9.91
C LYS A 27 21.19 0.22 -9.13
N HIS A 28 20.19 0.78 -8.45
CA HIS A 28 20.21 2.13 -7.88
C HIS A 28 20.07 2.15 -6.37
N TYR A 29 19.58 1.06 -5.77
CA TYR A 29 19.24 0.99 -4.37
C TYR A 29 19.68 -0.34 -3.75
N LEU A 30 20.01 -0.28 -2.47
CA LEU A 30 20.24 -1.43 -1.60
C LEU A 30 19.32 -1.31 -0.39
N VAL A 31 18.70 -2.40 0.01
CA VAL A 31 17.89 -2.53 1.22
C VAL A 31 18.55 -3.56 2.12
N ALA A 32 18.90 -3.15 3.33
CA ALA A 32 19.54 -4.00 4.33
C ALA A 32 18.61 -4.24 5.52
N GLU A 33 18.56 -5.49 5.98
CA GLU A 33 18.00 -5.85 7.27
C GLU A 33 19.07 -5.65 8.34
N VAL A 34 18.83 -4.73 9.26
CA VAL A 34 19.75 -4.37 10.33
C VAL A 34 19.16 -4.81 11.66
N ASN A 35 19.73 -5.86 12.25
CA ASN A 35 19.38 -6.35 13.57
C ASN A 35 20.05 -5.48 14.64
N LEU A 36 19.24 -4.89 15.52
CA LEU A 36 19.66 -4.01 16.62
C LEU A 36 19.48 -4.67 18.00
N THR A 37 19.58 -6.00 18.06
CA THR A 37 19.29 -6.86 19.22
C THR A 37 17.81 -6.93 19.60
N ALA A 38 17.18 -5.79 19.85
CA ALA A 38 15.77 -5.72 20.27
C ALA A 38 14.78 -5.84 19.10
N VAL A 39 15.17 -5.32 17.93
CA VAL A 39 14.31 -5.26 16.73
C VAL A 39 15.19 -5.23 15.48
N THR A 40 14.69 -5.78 14.37
CA THR A 40 15.31 -5.65 13.04
C THR A 40 14.65 -4.49 12.31
N ARG A 41 15.42 -3.68 11.58
CA ARG A 41 14.92 -2.56 10.77
C ARG A 41 15.39 -2.67 9.33
N LEU A 42 14.60 -2.14 8.39
CA LEU A 42 15.01 -2.01 7.00
C LEU A 42 15.65 -0.64 6.76
N VAL A 43 16.86 -0.65 6.24
CA VAL A 43 17.58 0.55 5.81
C VAL A 43 17.77 0.49 4.31
N MET A 44 17.14 1.43 3.59
CA MET A 44 17.34 1.62 2.17
C MET A 44 18.42 2.67 1.92
N VAL A 45 19.34 2.37 1.01
CA VAL A 45 20.46 3.21 0.61
C VAL A 45 20.38 3.45 -0.88
N ASN A 46 20.40 4.71 -1.30
CA ASN A 46 20.62 5.08 -2.70
C ASN A 46 22.12 4.90 -3.02
N LEU A 47 22.43 4.02 -3.97
CA LEU A 47 23.79 3.67 -4.35
C LEU A 47 24.49 4.75 -5.18
N ASP A 48 23.73 5.63 -5.85
CA ASP A 48 24.26 6.74 -6.63
C ASP A 48 24.64 7.95 -5.76
N THR A 49 23.86 8.21 -4.69
CA THR A 49 24.03 9.41 -3.83
C THR A 49 24.55 9.11 -2.43
N GLY A 50 24.41 7.88 -1.95
CA GLY A 50 24.68 7.48 -0.57
C GLY A 50 23.59 7.88 0.43
N GLU A 51 22.48 8.47 -0.02
CA GLU A 51 21.34 8.81 0.85
C GLU A 51 20.74 7.55 1.49
N GLN A 52 20.40 7.63 2.78
CA GLN A 52 19.85 6.52 3.54
C GLN A 52 18.49 6.88 4.13
N ARG A 53 17.59 5.91 4.21
CA ARG A 53 16.30 6.03 4.91
C ARG A 53 15.85 4.71 5.51
N ILE A 54 15.01 4.80 6.53
CA ILE A 54 14.37 3.63 7.13
C ILE A 54 13.05 3.36 6.39
N LEU A 55 12.75 2.10 6.11
CA LEU A 55 11.47 1.66 5.55
C LEU A 55 10.63 0.94 6.61
N GLY A 56 9.30 1.04 6.48
CA GLY A 56 8.34 0.48 7.42
C GLY A 56 8.28 1.23 8.75
N ASP A 57 7.51 0.67 9.70
CA ASP A 57 7.47 1.18 11.07
C ASP A 57 8.64 0.58 11.88
N PRO A 58 9.61 1.40 12.32
CA PRO A 58 10.80 0.92 13.02
C PRO A 58 10.56 0.38 14.43
N LEU A 59 9.31 0.41 14.91
CA LEU A 59 8.89 -0.23 16.16
C LEU A 59 8.72 -1.74 16.02
N PHE A 60 8.37 -2.20 14.82
CA PHE A 60 8.00 -3.60 14.57
C PHE A 60 9.10 -4.31 13.78
N PRO A 61 9.26 -5.63 14.00
CA PRO A 61 10.25 -6.40 13.27
C PRO A 61 9.85 -6.52 11.80
N VAL A 62 10.86 -6.50 10.96
CA VAL A 62 10.77 -6.60 9.50
C VAL A 62 11.78 -7.63 9.02
N ALA A 63 11.47 -8.33 7.93
CA ALA A 63 12.35 -9.33 7.34
C ALA A 63 12.16 -9.46 5.82
N GLU A 64 13.07 -10.21 5.20
CA GLU A 64 13.01 -10.68 3.80
C GLU A 64 12.65 -9.58 2.78
N PRO A 65 13.44 -8.49 2.67
CA PRO A 65 13.19 -7.46 1.70
C PRO A 65 13.44 -7.95 0.27
N SER A 66 12.58 -7.55 -0.65
CA SER A 66 12.76 -7.70 -2.09
C SER A 66 12.65 -6.33 -2.74
N ILE A 67 13.58 -6.01 -3.64
CA ILE A 67 13.62 -4.73 -4.35
C ILE A 67 13.69 -4.94 -5.86
N GLY A 68 12.94 -4.13 -6.59
CA GLY A 68 13.00 -4.08 -8.03
C GLY A 68 12.01 -3.09 -8.60
N TYR A 69 12.26 -2.63 -9.83
CA TYR A 69 11.28 -1.88 -10.63
C TYR A 69 10.63 -0.68 -9.91
N GLY A 70 11.38 0.01 -9.04
CA GLY A 70 10.89 1.18 -8.29
C GLY A 70 10.11 0.86 -7.01
N HIS A 71 10.08 -0.40 -6.60
CA HIS A 71 9.34 -0.88 -5.43
C HIS A 71 10.23 -1.69 -4.49
N VAL A 72 9.90 -1.65 -3.20
CA VAL A 72 10.46 -2.53 -2.17
C VAL A 72 9.32 -3.25 -1.48
N ALA A 73 9.36 -4.56 -1.35
CA ALA A 73 8.42 -5.33 -0.54
C ALA A 73 9.14 -6.02 0.61
N TRP A 74 8.48 -6.18 1.75
CA TRP A 74 9.02 -6.87 2.92
C TRP A 74 7.90 -7.48 3.76
N GLN A 75 8.25 -8.46 4.57
CA GLN A 75 7.34 -8.98 5.58
C GLN A 75 7.58 -8.30 6.94
N HIS A 76 6.53 -8.14 7.74
CA HIS A 76 6.57 -7.51 9.07
C HIS A 76 5.53 -8.11 10.02
N GLN A 77 5.74 -7.96 11.33
CA GLN A 77 4.72 -8.32 12.34
C GLN A 77 4.18 -7.04 12.97
N GLN A 78 3.14 -6.47 12.36
CA GLN A 78 2.61 -5.18 12.79
C GLN A 78 1.99 -5.30 14.19
N PHE A 79 2.13 -4.26 15.02
CA PHE A 79 1.54 -4.20 16.36
C PHE A 79 2.03 -5.28 17.34
N LEU A 80 3.09 -6.02 17.01
CA LEU A 80 3.65 -7.03 17.90
C LEU A 80 4.15 -6.40 19.20
N ASN A 81 3.65 -6.92 20.32
CA ASN A 81 4.19 -6.69 21.66
C ASN A 81 4.78 -8.00 22.18
N SER A 82 6.11 -8.13 22.12
CA SER A 82 6.80 -9.37 22.55
C SER A 82 6.65 -9.65 24.05
N LEU A 83 6.36 -8.65 24.87
CA LEU A 83 6.10 -8.85 26.32
C LEU A 83 4.68 -9.32 26.61
N ASN A 84 3.73 -9.07 25.70
CA ASN A 84 2.34 -9.50 25.83
C ASN A 84 1.72 -9.73 24.44
N PRO A 85 2.08 -10.84 23.76
CA PRO A 85 1.65 -11.10 22.40
C PRO A 85 0.14 -11.37 22.33
N VAL A 86 -0.49 -10.85 21.28
CA VAL A 86 -1.87 -11.14 20.89
C VAL A 86 -1.81 -11.95 19.60
N GLU A 87 -2.68 -12.95 19.47
CA GLU A 87 -2.66 -13.92 18.37
C GLU A 87 -2.64 -13.27 16.98
N GLY A 88 -3.55 -12.33 16.71
CA GLY A 88 -3.61 -11.61 15.42
C GLY A 88 -2.53 -10.54 15.19
N ASN A 89 -1.46 -10.50 16.00
CA ASN A 89 -0.28 -9.68 15.73
C ASN A 89 1.00 -10.53 15.61
N LEU A 90 0.84 -11.86 15.59
CA LEU A 90 1.95 -12.81 15.52
C LEU A 90 2.22 -13.28 14.09
N ASP A 91 1.25 -13.13 13.21
CA ASP A 91 1.40 -13.40 11.80
C ASP A 91 2.36 -12.42 11.12
N TRP A 92 3.01 -12.94 10.08
CA TRP A 92 3.76 -12.11 9.17
C TRP A 92 2.82 -11.52 8.12
N ASP A 93 2.80 -10.21 8.00
CA ASP A 93 2.13 -9.46 6.95
C ASP A 93 3.13 -9.04 5.89
N VAL A 94 2.65 -8.76 4.67
CA VAL A 94 3.49 -8.19 3.61
C VAL A 94 3.05 -6.78 3.25
N SER A 95 4.02 -5.87 3.28
CA SER A 95 3.88 -4.49 2.82
C SER A 95 4.82 -4.19 1.66
N TYR A 96 4.50 -3.16 0.89
CA TYR A 96 5.37 -2.63 -0.15
C TYR A 96 5.52 -1.12 -0.06
N HIS A 97 6.58 -0.59 -0.68
CA HIS A 97 6.94 0.81 -0.72
C HIS A 97 7.25 1.23 -2.14
N VAL A 98 6.63 2.34 -2.56
CA VAL A 98 6.87 2.98 -3.86
C VAL A 98 7.97 4.03 -3.66
N ILE A 99 9.15 3.78 -4.23
CA ILE A 99 10.36 4.56 -3.96
C ILE A 99 10.21 6.02 -4.40
N VAL A 100 9.56 6.26 -5.55
CA VAL A 100 9.35 7.60 -6.12
C VAL A 100 8.33 8.42 -5.33
N GLU A 101 7.32 7.77 -4.74
CA GLU A 101 6.30 8.43 -3.92
C GLU A 101 6.74 8.56 -2.45
N ASN A 102 7.78 7.82 -2.07
CA ASN A 102 8.20 7.67 -0.68
C ASN A 102 7.03 7.26 0.24
N ARG A 103 6.23 6.29 -0.22
CA ARG A 103 5.02 5.85 0.46
C ARG A 103 4.91 4.34 0.52
N SER A 104 4.47 3.83 1.66
CA SER A 104 4.24 2.42 1.91
C SER A 104 2.74 2.09 1.94
N TYR A 105 2.41 0.87 1.54
CA TYR A 105 1.06 0.34 1.46
C TYR A 105 1.06 -1.15 1.87
N PRO A 106 0.00 -1.64 2.54
CA PRO A 106 -0.19 -3.06 2.75
C PRO A 106 -0.52 -3.76 1.41
N LEU A 107 -0.10 -5.01 1.22
CA LEU A 107 -0.46 -5.80 0.01
C LEU A 107 -1.82 -6.49 0.13
N HIS A 108 -2.30 -6.68 1.34
CA HIS A 108 -3.55 -7.40 1.63
C HIS A 108 -4.37 -6.65 2.68
N VAL A 109 -5.58 -7.16 2.89
CA VAL A 109 -6.43 -6.73 4.01
C VAL A 109 -5.99 -7.46 5.27
N GLU A 110 -6.20 -6.84 6.43
CA GLU A 110 -5.92 -7.45 7.74
C GLU A 110 -6.58 -8.83 7.85
N ASP A 111 -5.77 -9.84 8.13
CA ASP A 111 -6.16 -11.24 8.33
C ASP A 111 -5.32 -11.83 9.48
N GLU A 112 -5.30 -13.16 9.64
CA GLU A 112 -4.53 -13.85 10.69
C GLU A 112 -3.63 -14.95 10.06
N VAL A 113 -3.32 -14.83 8.77
CA VAL A 113 -2.61 -15.87 8.00
C VAL A 113 -1.19 -15.39 7.72
N ASN A 114 -0.19 -16.26 7.94
CA ASN A 114 1.18 -15.90 7.62
C ASN A 114 1.39 -15.65 6.13
N GLN A 115 1.99 -14.51 5.83
CA GLN A 115 2.37 -14.04 4.52
C GLN A 115 3.86 -13.71 4.50
N THR A 116 4.61 -14.39 3.65
CA THR A 116 6.08 -14.44 3.75
C THR A 116 6.75 -14.40 2.38
N SER A 117 8.06 -14.15 2.39
CA SER A 117 8.94 -14.23 1.22
C SER A 117 8.44 -13.42 0.00
N PRO A 118 8.17 -12.12 0.16
CA PRO A 118 7.74 -11.30 -0.96
C PRO A 118 8.82 -11.21 -2.05
N GLN A 119 8.38 -11.17 -3.31
CA GLN A 119 9.22 -11.05 -4.49
C GLN A 119 8.67 -9.96 -5.41
N VAL A 120 9.47 -8.90 -5.59
CA VAL A 120 9.14 -7.80 -6.49
C VAL A 120 9.52 -8.17 -7.92
N MET A 121 8.57 -8.06 -8.83
CA MET A 121 8.71 -8.27 -10.28
C MET A 121 8.31 -6.99 -11.02
N GLN A 122 8.39 -7.00 -12.36
CA GLN A 122 8.21 -5.78 -13.16
C GLN A 122 6.87 -5.08 -12.92
N ASP A 123 5.78 -5.85 -12.98
CA ASP A 123 4.42 -5.33 -12.87
C ASP A 123 3.64 -6.01 -11.74
N HIS A 124 4.30 -6.85 -10.95
CA HIS A 124 3.68 -7.68 -9.94
C HIS A 124 4.54 -7.81 -8.69
N ILE A 125 3.90 -8.03 -7.55
CA ILE A 125 4.54 -8.53 -6.33
C ILE A 125 3.90 -9.86 -5.99
N ALA A 126 4.71 -10.89 -5.77
CA ALA A 126 4.26 -12.20 -5.34
C ALA A 126 4.72 -12.49 -3.91
N TRP A 127 3.95 -13.26 -3.15
CA TRP A 127 4.35 -13.73 -1.83
C TRP A 127 3.75 -15.11 -1.55
N LEU A 128 4.24 -15.75 -0.50
CA LEU A 128 3.73 -17.02 0.00
C LEU A 128 2.70 -16.75 1.09
N GLN A 129 1.55 -17.39 1.01
CA GLN A 129 0.54 -17.40 2.06
C GLN A 129 0.42 -18.82 2.62
N GLU A 130 0.36 -18.95 3.94
CA GLU A 130 0.12 -20.24 4.59
C GLU A 130 -1.25 -20.81 4.18
N GLY A 131 -1.32 -22.13 4.01
CA GLY A 131 -2.56 -22.82 3.66
C GLY A 131 -3.58 -22.76 4.79
N GLU A 132 -4.88 -22.88 4.47
CA GLU A 132 -5.95 -22.83 5.48
C GLU A 132 -5.88 -23.97 6.51
N LYS A 133 -5.14 -25.04 6.21
CA LYS A 133 -4.94 -26.20 7.09
C LYS A 133 -3.46 -26.47 7.26
N GLU A 134 -3.11 -27.03 8.42
CA GLU A 134 -1.73 -27.31 8.85
C GLU A 134 -0.91 -28.18 7.86
N ASP A 135 -1.57 -28.99 7.02
CA ASP A 135 -0.94 -29.85 6.01
C ASP A 135 -1.01 -29.28 4.57
N ASP A 136 -1.69 -28.16 4.36
CA ASP A 136 -1.83 -27.57 3.02
C ASP A 136 -0.52 -26.87 2.62
N ALA A 137 -0.12 -27.07 1.36
CA ALA A 137 1.07 -26.40 0.82
C ALA A 137 0.83 -24.88 0.76
N PRO A 138 1.86 -24.05 0.99
CA PRO A 138 1.74 -22.60 0.87
C PRO A 138 1.27 -22.19 -0.53
N GLU A 139 0.34 -21.24 -0.59
CA GLU A 139 -0.19 -20.69 -1.82
C GLU A 139 0.64 -19.48 -2.27
N VAL A 140 0.90 -19.38 -3.57
CA VAL A 140 1.51 -18.17 -4.14
C VAL A 140 0.40 -17.16 -4.44
N ARG A 141 0.45 -16.01 -3.77
CA ARG A 141 -0.41 -14.85 -4.06
C ARG A 141 0.34 -13.89 -4.98
N ILE A 142 -0.41 -13.18 -5.81
CA ILE A 142 0.12 -12.23 -6.80
C ILE A 142 -0.73 -10.95 -6.72
N PHE A 143 -0.07 -9.82 -6.54
CA PHE A 143 -0.63 -8.48 -6.62
C PHE A 143 -0.09 -7.78 -7.86
N SER A 144 -0.97 -7.20 -8.67
CA SER A 144 -0.58 -6.40 -9.83
C SER A 144 -0.36 -4.95 -9.40
N LEU A 145 0.80 -4.39 -9.78
CA LEU A 145 1.20 -3.00 -9.51
C LEU A 145 0.57 -2.00 -10.49
N GLU A 146 0.08 -2.47 -11.63
CA GLU A 146 -0.66 -1.63 -12.56
C GLU A 146 -2.03 -1.28 -11.97
N ASP A 147 -2.42 -0.01 -12.09
CA ASP A 147 -3.81 0.40 -11.99
C ASP A 147 -4.57 -0.34 -13.10
N THR A 148 -5.20 -1.46 -12.78
CA THR A 148 -6.32 -1.93 -13.59
C THR A 148 -7.33 -0.79 -13.54
N PHE A 149 -7.37 0.02 -14.60
CA PHE A 149 -8.47 0.92 -14.86
C PHE A 149 -9.73 0.06 -14.83
N GLU A 150 -10.39 -0.02 -13.67
CA GLU A 150 -11.80 -0.33 -13.68
C GLU A 150 -12.39 0.72 -14.62
N PRO A 151 -13.06 0.32 -15.72
CA PRO A 151 -13.68 1.29 -16.58
C PRO A 151 -14.52 2.18 -15.66
N TYR A 152 -14.22 3.48 -15.64
CA TYR A 152 -14.94 4.53 -14.90
C TYR A 152 -16.38 4.71 -15.44
N SER A 153 -17.03 3.60 -15.77
CA SER A 153 -18.42 3.43 -16.17
C SER A 153 -19.15 2.74 -15.01
N SER A 154 -19.16 3.40 -13.85
CA SER A 154 -20.13 3.07 -12.81
C SER A 154 -21.54 3.16 -13.42
N LYS A 155 -22.37 2.12 -13.22
CA LYS A 155 -23.78 2.10 -13.68
C LYS A 155 -24.53 3.38 -13.26
N THR A 156 -24.15 3.96 -12.13
CA THR A 156 -24.67 5.22 -11.59
C THR A 156 -24.32 6.43 -12.48
N MET A 157 -23.06 6.55 -12.93
CA MET A 157 -22.62 7.66 -13.79
C MET A 157 -23.18 7.52 -15.21
N GLN A 158 -23.29 6.29 -15.71
CA GLN A 158 -23.93 6.01 -16.99
C GLN A 158 -25.43 6.38 -16.96
N ALA A 159 -26.15 6.01 -15.89
CA ALA A 159 -27.54 6.41 -15.71
C ALA A 159 -27.72 7.92 -15.56
N ALA A 160 -26.82 8.59 -14.81
CA ALA A 160 -26.83 10.04 -14.67
C ALA A 160 -26.64 10.75 -16.02
N THR A 161 -25.70 10.27 -16.85
CA THR A 161 -25.45 10.83 -18.18
C THR A 161 -26.66 10.66 -19.10
N ILE A 162 -27.30 9.49 -19.09
CA ILE A 162 -28.51 9.22 -19.89
C ILE A 162 -29.68 10.12 -19.44
N LEU A 163 -29.83 10.37 -18.13
CA LEU A 163 -30.88 11.24 -17.58
C LEU A 163 -30.64 12.73 -17.86
N LEU A 164 -29.38 13.15 -17.96
CA LEU A 164 -29.03 14.56 -18.14
C LEU A 164 -29.40 15.08 -19.54
N ILE A 165 -29.34 14.22 -20.56
CA ILE A 165 -29.71 14.55 -21.95
C ILE A 165 -31.17 15.01 -22.07
N PRO A 166 -32.19 14.22 -21.68
CA PRO A 166 -33.58 14.66 -21.78
C PRO A 166 -33.86 15.86 -20.89
N MET A 167 -33.23 15.94 -19.71
CA MET A 167 -33.40 17.07 -18.79
C MET A 167 -32.95 18.39 -19.43
N LEU A 168 -31.81 18.40 -20.11
CA LEU A 168 -31.33 19.57 -20.87
C LEU A 168 -32.26 19.93 -22.03
N THR A 169 -32.80 18.94 -22.74
CA THR A 169 -33.76 19.21 -23.84
C THR A 169 -35.05 19.84 -23.32
N ILE A 170 -35.58 19.35 -22.20
CA ILE A 170 -36.79 19.91 -21.57
C ILE A 170 -36.51 21.34 -21.11
N TRP A 171 -35.36 21.56 -20.47
CA TRP A 171 -34.95 22.89 -20.02
C TRP A 171 -34.80 23.88 -21.18
N MET A 172 -34.22 23.46 -22.32
CA MET A 172 -34.13 24.31 -23.51
C MET A 172 -35.51 24.68 -24.06
N ILE A 173 -36.45 23.72 -24.13
CA ILE A 173 -37.82 23.99 -24.59
C ILE A 173 -38.56 24.94 -23.65
N GLN A 174 -38.43 24.74 -22.33
CA GLN A 174 -39.00 25.64 -21.32
C GLN A 174 -38.46 27.05 -21.48
N ARG A 175 -37.14 27.19 -21.59
CA ARG A 175 -36.48 28.49 -21.78
C ARG A 175 -36.88 29.19 -23.07
N GLN A 176 -37.06 28.45 -24.17
CA GLN A 176 -37.56 29.02 -25.42
C GLN A 176 -39.01 29.50 -25.30
N LYS A 177 -39.87 28.74 -24.61
CA LYS A 177 -41.27 29.11 -24.39
C LYS A 177 -41.39 30.36 -23.50
N GLU A 178 -40.59 30.47 -22.46
CA GLU A 178 -40.55 31.63 -21.56
C GLU A 178 -40.01 32.89 -22.27
N ASN A 179 -39.00 32.75 -23.14
CA ASN A 179 -38.48 33.87 -23.92
C ASN A 179 -39.36 34.25 -25.13
N GLY A 180 -40.10 33.29 -25.71
CA GLY A 180 -41.03 33.55 -26.81
C GLY A 180 -42.30 34.29 -26.40
N GLY A 181 -42.70 34.20 -25.12
CA GLY A 181 -43.84 34.93 -24.58
C GLY A 181 -43.64 36.46 -24.47
N ARG A 182 -42.40 36.96 -24.57
CA ARG A 182 -42.10 38.39 -24.46
C ARG A 182 -42.25 39.19 -25.76
N VAL A 183 -42.39 38.54 -26.91
CA VAL A 183 -42.51 39.24 -28.21
C VAL A 183 -43.94 39.68 -28.50
N ILE A 184 -44.96 39.07 -27.86
CA ILE A 184 -46.37 39.38 -28.16
C ILE A 184 -46.90 40.60 -27.38
N GLN A 185 -46.20 41.06 -26.33
CA GLN A 185 -46.65 42.21 -25.52
C GLN A 185 -46.12 43.59 -25.98
N THR A 186 -45.41 43.68 -27.11
CA THR A 186 -44.84 44.96 -27.60
C THR A 186 -45.58 45.52 -28.84
N GLU A 187 -46.69 44.91 -29.28
CA GLU A 187 -47.52 45.41 -30.39
C GLU A 187 -48.91 45.93 -29.97
N GLU A 188 -49.17 46.11 -28.68
CA GLU A 188 -50.37 46.84 -28.21
C GLU A 188 -49.96 48.07 -27.36
N GLU A 189 -49.53 49.13 -28.04
CA GLU A 189 -49.70 50.54 -27.62
C GLU A 189 -50.07 51.40 -28.83
#